data_AF-A0A7R6WAZ3-F1
#
_entry.id   AF-A0A7R6WAZ3-F1
#
_cell.length_a   1.000
_cell.length_b   1.000
_cell.length_c   1.000
_cell.angle_alpha   90.00
_cell.angle_beta   90.00
_cell.angle_gamma   90.00
#
_symmetry.space_group_name_H-M   'P 1'
#
loop_
_entity.id
_entity.type
_entity.pdbx_description
1 polymer ?
#
loop_
_entity_poly.entity_id
_entity_poly.type
_entity_poly.pdbx_seq_one_letter_code
_entity_poly.pdbx_strand_id
1 'polypeptide(L)'
;MKSCESSQTKEEHRVNIGCNHNNVPVWRRAIGLMLVYLPILTWPFVLISGLLSYYHLKMVGAENLKTLFDFLPKRETHRYNLKNQITMDGTFSLSLARTRLYWILNCTWYCPVSVGLFEWHAYLVKVIENWWCPFNHGNKEDYDNAKIDESFWHIYPEDKVKLHEDDRENPIWNNKCTGCHSADGEAENK
;
A
#
# COMPACT_ATOMS: atom_id res chain seq x y z
N MET A 1 -34.81 -0.98 -14.17
CA MET A 1 -34.54 0.25 -14.96
C MET A 1 -33.25 0.84 -14.45
N LYS A 2 -32.28 1.06 -15.36
CA LYS A 2 -31.00 1.73 -15.08
C LYS A 2 -31.27 3.20 -14.75
N SER A 3 -30.94 3.63 -13.54
CA SER A 3 -30.79 5.04 -13.19
C SER A 3 -29.42 5.53 -13.66
N CYS A 4 -29.36 5.87 -14.95
CA CYS A 4 -28.31 6.73 -15.47
C CYS A 4 -28.59 8.15 -14.97
N GLU A 5 -27.87 8.61 -13.94
CA GLU A 5 -27.57 10.04 -13.73
C GLU A 5 -26.55 10.20 -12.60
N SER A 6 -25.34 9.73 -12.86
CA SER A 6 -24.15 10.37 -12.29
C SER A 6 -23.11 10.47 -13.40
N SER A 7 -23.47 11.20 -14.45
CA SER A 7 -22.53 11.84 -15.38
C SER A 7 -21.81 12.99 -14.65
N GLN A 8 -21.35 12.74 -13.44
CA GLN A 8 -20.37 13.57 -12.77
C GLN A 8 -19.04 13.25 -13.46
N THR A 9 -18.70 14.12 -14.39
CA THR A 9 -17.38 14.21 -15.01
C THR A 9 -16.30 13.97 -13.97
N LYS A 10 -15.27 13.18 -14.33
CA LYS A 10 -14.09 12.73 -13.54
C LYS A 10 -13.27 13.81 -12.78
N GLU A 11 -13.81 14.99 -12.51
CA GLU A 11 -13.18 16.09 -11.78
C GLU A 11 -13.49 16.12 -10.27
N GLU A 12 -14.40 15.29 -9.75
CA GLU A 12 -15.07 15.59 -8.47
C GLU A 12 -14.29 15.36 -7.16
N HIS A 13 -13.05 14.87 -7.19
CA HIS A 13 -12.27 14.68 -5.94
C HIS A 13 -10.81 15.15 -6.03
N ARG A 14 -10.53 16.27 -6.71
CA ARG A 14 -9.18 16.88 -6.68
C ARG A 14 -9.00 17.71 -5.40
N VAL A 15 -7.93 17.45 -4.65
CA VAL A 15 -7.56 18.27 -3.48
C VAL A 15 -6.98 19.62 -3.95
N ASN A 16 -7.61 20.72 -3.54
CA ASN A 16 -7.28 22.08 -3.96
C ASN A 16 -6.31 22.79 -3.00
N ILE A 17 -5.01 22.67 -3.24
CA ILE A 17 -3.96 23.30 -2.41
C ILE A 17 -3.43 24.60 -3.04
N GLY A 18 -3.09 24.57 -4.33
CA GLY A 18 -2.36 25.65 -5.00
C GLY A 18 -3.10 27.00 -5.04
N CYS A 19 -4.40 26.97 -5.35
CA CYS A 19 -5.25 28.17 -5.38
C CYS A 19 -5.41 28.85 -4.01
N ASN A 20 -5.20 28.11 -2.92
CA ASN A 20 -5.36 28.59 -1.55
C ASN A 20 -4.02 28.94 -0.88
N HIS A 21 -2.91 28.35 -1.31
CA HIS A 21 -1.63 28.36 -0.59
C HIS A 21 -1.12 29.77 -0.23
N ASN A 22 -1.21 30.72 -1.17
CA ASN A 22 -0.73 32.08 -0.96
C ASN A 22 -1.61 32.90 -0.01
N ASN A 23 -2.88 32.52 0.14
CA ASN A 23 -3.82 33.15 1.06
C ASN A 23 -3.65 32.66 2.51
N VAL A 24 -2.83 31.62 2.74
CA VAL A 24 -2.59 31.06 4.07
C VAL A 24 -1.42 31.77 4.76
N PRO A 25 -1.59 32.24 6.01
CA PRO A 25 -0.51 32.86 6.79
C PRO A 25 0.74 31.99 6.90
N VAL A 26 1.93 32.61 6.87
CA VAL A 26 3.23 31.90 6.88
C VAL A 26 3.37 30.96 8.07
N TRP A 27 2.92 31.36 9.27
CA TRP A 27 3.03 30.52 10.47
C TRP A 27 2.23 29.22 10.35
N ARG A 28 1.05 29.24 9.71
CA ARG A 28 0.26 28.01 9.45
C ARG A 28 0.98 27.09 8.49
N ARG A 29 1.62 27.64 7.45
CA ARG A 29 2.44 26.87 6.51
C ARG A 29 3.67 26.27 7.20
N ALA A 30 4.31 27.01 8.10
CA ALA A 30 5.44 26.52 8.89
C ALA A 30 5.04 25.38 9.84
N ILE A 31 3.92 25.51 10.56
CA ILE A 31 3.38 24.40 11.39
C ILE A 31 3.01 23.21 10.51
N GLY A 32 2.35 23.44 9.37
CA GLY A 32 2.00 22.38 8.42
C GLY A 32 3.23 21.59 7.94
N LEU A 33 4.36 22.27 7.72
CA LEU A 33 5.61 21.59 7.40
C LEU A 33 6.08 20.67 8.56
N MET A 34 5.97 21.11 9.82
CA MET A 34 6.32 20.24 10.96
C MET A 34 5.41 19.01 11.05
N LEU A 35 4.11 19.19 10.77
CA LEU A 35 3.12 18.11 10.83
C LEU A 35 3.39 17.02 9.79
N VAL A 36 4.03 17.34 8.65
CA VAL A 36 4.39 16.33 7.64
C VAL A 36 5.46 15.37 8.18
N TYR A 37 6.39 15.86 9.00
CA TYR A 37 7.49 15.05 9.53
C TYR A 37 7.17 14.33 10.83
N LEU A 38 6.15 14.78 11.57
CA LEU A 38 5.77 14.18 12.85
C LEU A 38 5.47 12.67 12.74
N PRO A 39 4.79 12.15 11.69
CA PRO A 39 4.61 10.72 11.46
C PRO A 39 5.90 9.89 11.35
N ILE A 40 7.08 10.49 11.15
CA ILE A 40 8.35 9.74 11.19
C ILE A 40 8.51 9.03 12.55
N LEU A 41 8.01 9.63 13.64
CA LEU A 41 8.05 9.02 14.97
C LEU A 41 7.27 7.71 15.05
N THR A 42 6.30 7.48 14.16
CA THR A 42 5.51 6.24 14.12
C THR A 42 6.12 5.20 13.19
N TRP A 43 7.14 5.53 12.40
CA TRP A 43 7.75 4.58 11.45
C TRP A 43 8.28 3.32 12.11
N PRO A 44 8.98 3.36 13.28
CA PRO A 44 9.43 2.13 13.93
C PRO A 44 8.27 1.19 14.24
N PHE A 45 7.13 1.72 14.69
CA PHE A 45 5.93 0.94 14.97
C PHE A 45 5.35 0.30 13.71
N VAL A 46 5.20 1.08 12.63
CA VAL A 46 4.68 0.59 11.34
C VAL A 46 5.62 -0.47 10.74
N LEU A 47 6.93 -0.24 10.81
CA LEU A 47 7.94 -1.18 10.34
C LEU A 47 7.90 -2.49 11.13
N ILE A 48 7.83 -2.43 12.46
CA ILE A 48 7.71 -3.62 13.30
C ILE A 48 6.42 -4.36 12.99
N SER A 49 5.28 -3.66 12.86
CA SER A 49 4.01 -4.28 12.48
C SER A 49 4.11 -4.98 11.12
N GLY A 50 4.68 -4.32 10.11
CA GLY A 50 4.91 -4.93 8.79
C GLY A 50 5.82 -6.14 8.85
N LEU A 51 6.92 -6.09 9.59
CA LEU A 51 7.82 -7.24 9.76
C LEU A 51 7.11 -8.42 10.44
N LEU A 52 6.33 -8.17 11.50
CA LEU A 52 5.54 -9.21 12.16
C LEU A 52 4.54 -9.85 11.19
N SER A 53 3.81 -9.04 10.42
CA SER A 53 2.90 -9.53 9.38
C SER A 53 3.62 -10.33 8.29
N TYR A 54 4.78 -9.86 7.83
CA TYR A 54 5.60 -10.55 6.84
C TYR A 54 6.06 -11.92 7.35
N TYR A 55 6.61 -11.97 8.57
CA TYR A 55 7.08 -13.22 9.16
C TYR A 55 5.92 -14.17 9.49
N HIS A 56 4.78 -13.67 9.93
CA HIS A 56 3.57 -14.47 10.09
C HIS A 56 3.18 -15.15 8.77
N LEU A 57 3.08 -14.39 7.67
CA LEU A 57 2.79 -14.95 6.35
C LEU A 57 3.82 -16.00 5.93
N LYS A 58 5.12 -15.75 6.17
CA LYS A 58 6.18 -16.75 5.93
C LYS A 58 6.00 -18.01 6.78
N MET A 59 5.56 -17.90 8.03
CA MET A 59 5.34 -19.05 8.92
C MET A 59 4.16 -19.91 8.48
N VAL A 60 3.14 -19.32 7.87
CA VAL A 60 1.99 -20.06 7.31
C VAL A 60 2.22 -20.54 5.87
N GLY A 61 3.47 -20.45 5.37
CA GLY A 61 3.87 -21.02 4.09
C GLY A 61 3.83 -20.05 2.90
N ALA A 62 3.57 -18.76 3.09
CA ALA A 62 3.52 -17.83 1.97
C ALA A 62 4.87 -17.71 1.24
N GLU A 63 4.80 -17.72 -0.09
CA GLU A 63 5.93 -17.50 -1.00
C GLU A 63 5.71 -16.25 -1.84
N ASN A 64 6.79 -15.73 -2.45
CA ASN A 64 6.75 -14.58 -3.37
C ASN A 64 6.10 -13.29 -2.79
N LEU A 65 6.19 -13.11 -1.47
CA LEU A 65 5.77 -11.87 -0.82
C LEU A 65 6.64 -10.70 -1.28
N LYS A 66 6.00 -9.55 -1.56
CA LYS A 66 6.72 -8.31 -1.79
C LYS A 66 7.40 -7.82 -0.51
N THR A 67 8.62 -7.35 -0.66
CA THR A 67 9.41 -6.68 0.38
C THR A 67 9.18 -5.18 0.35
N LEU A 68 9.61 -4.47 1.39
CA LEU A 68 9.55 -3.00 1.42
C LEU A 68 10.21 -2.35 0.19
N PHE A 69 11.30 -2.93 -0.31
CA PHE A 69 12.04 -2.39 -1.44
C PHE A 69 11.26 -2.44 -2.76
N ASP A 70 10.30 -3.35 -2.89
CA ASP A 70 9.43 -3.42 -4.07
C ASP A 70 8.45 -2.24 -4.16
N PHE A 71 8.27 -1.50 -3.06
CA PHE A 71 7.44 -0.30 -2.98
C PHE A 71 8.26 1.00 -3.02
N LEU A 72 9.60 0.90 -3.12
CA LEU A 72 10.46 2.07 -3.27
C LEU A 72 10.74 2.35 -4.75
N PRO A 73 10.74 3.62 -5.19
CA PRO A 73 11.12 3.98 -6.54
C PRO A 73 12.57 3.57 -6.81
N LYS A 74 12.82 3.05 -8.01
CA LYS A 74 14.18 2.69 -8.42
C LYS A 74 15.05 3.94 -8.50
N ARG A 75 16.29 3.86 -8.03
CA ARG A 75 17.21 5.00 -8.01
C ARG A 75 17.47 5.58 -9.40
N GLU A 76 17.46 4.77 -10.45
CA GLU A 76 17.63 5.27 -11.83
C GLU A 76 16.50 6.21 -12.30
N THR A 77 15.34 6.19 -11.63
CA THR A 77 14.22 7.10 -11.96
C THR A 77 14.40 8.49 -11.37
N HIS A 78 15.39 8.68 -10.48
CA HIS A 78 15.69 9.98 -9.88
C HIS A 78 16.31 10.92 -10.92
N ARG A 79 15.55 11.95 -11.30
CA ARG A 79 15.95 12.92 -12.34
C ARG A 79 16.98 13.95 -11.85
N TYR A 80 16.99 14.22 -10.54
CA TYR A 80 17.78 15.28 -9.93
C TYR A 80 18.81 14.71 -8.95
N ASN A 81 19.94 15.42 -8.84
CA ASN A 81 21.03 15.17 -7.92
C ASN A 81 21.41 16.48 -7.21
N LEU A 82 22.34 16.42 -6.26
CA LEU A 82 22.69 17.59 -5.44
C LEU A 82 23.21 18.80 -6.24
N LYS A 83 23.68 18.61 -7.48
CA LYS A 83 24.17 19.70 -8.34
C LYS A 83 23.02 20.41 -9.07
N ASN A 84 22.02 19.68 -9.56
CA ASN A 84 20.95 20.21 -10.40
C ASN A 84 19.55 20.21 -9.73
N GLN A 85 19.48 19.86 -8.44
CA GLN A 85 18.24 19.90 -7.68
C GLN A 85 17.61 21.30 -7.69
N ILE A 86 16.33 21.34 -8.02
CA ILE A 86 15.52 22.56 -7.96
C ILE A 86 15.28 22.96 -6.50
N THR A 87 15.28 24.28 -6.26
CA THR A 87 14.99 24.89 -4.96
C THR A 87 13.89 25.92 -5.14
N MET A 88 13.24 26.32 -4.04
CA MET A 88 12.27 27.40 -4.06
C MET A 88 12.85 28.68 -3.48
N ASP A 89 12.48 29.81 -4.07
CA ASP A 89 12.71 31.12 -3.47
C ASP A 89 11.81 31.26 -2.23
N GLY A 90 12.39 30.92 -1.07
CA GLY A 90 11.62 30.86 0.17
C GLY A 90 10.97 32.21 0.51
N THR A 91 9.74 32.18 1.01
CA THR A 91 8.99 33.37 1.44
C THR A 91 9.51 33.99 2.75
N PHE A 92 10.45 33.33 3.42
CA PHE A 92 11.13 33.82 4.63
C PHE A 92 12.58 33.30 4.68
N SER A 93 13.44 33.98 5.46
CA SER A 93 14.90 33.79 5.48
C SER A 93 15.36 32.40 5.94
N LEU A 94 14.66 31.79 6.91
CA LEU A 94 14.99 30.48 7.47
C LEU A 94 14.42 29.29 6.66
N SER A 95 13.84 29.53 5.48
CA SER A 95 13.18 28.49 4.71
C SER A 95 14.17 27.47 4.16
N LEU A 96 14.14 26.24 4.71
CA LEU A 96 14.97 25.12 4.25
C LEU A 96 14.74 24.75 2.78
N ALA A 97 13.58 25.14 2.22
CA ALA A 97 13.22 24.95 0.81
C ALA A 97 14.17 25.68 -0.17
N ARG A 98 15.00 26.62 0.32
CA ARG A 98 16.08 27.25 -0.46
C ARG A 98 17.29 26.36 -0.66
N THR A 99 17.40 25.24 0.06
CA THR A 99 18.57 24.36 0.02
C THR A 99 18.33 23.12 -0.83
N ARG A 100 19.32 22.74 -1.65
CA ARG A 100 19.25 21.52 -2.48
C ARG A 100 19.23 20.26 -1.62
N LEU A 101 19.98 20.24 -0.52
CA LEU A 101 20.06 19.09 0.38
C LEU A 101 18.69 18.76 0.98
N TYR A 102 17.93 19.77 1.40
CA TYR A 102 16.57 19.58 1.90
C TYR A 102 15.70 18.83 0.89
N TRP A 103 15.70 19.25 -0.38
CA TRP A 103 14.91 18.59 -1.42
C TRP A 103 15.42 17.19 -1.76
N ILE A 104 16.74 16.97 -1.78
CA ILE A 104 17.29 15.63 -1.96
C ILE A 104 16.80 14.70 -0.84
N LEU A 105 16.97 15.09 0.43
CA LEU A 105 16.52 14.27 1.56
C LEU A 105 15.01 14.00 1.52
N ASN A 106 14.21 14.99 1.14
CA ASN A 106 12.77 14.82 0.99
C ASN A 106 12.40 13.88 -0.17
N CYS A 107 12.95 14.13 -1.35
CA CYS A 107 12.54 13.44 -2.58
C CYS A 107 13.19 12.06 -2.77
N THR A 108 14.33 11.79 -2.14
CA THR A 108 15.03 10.49 -2.27
C THR A 108 14.91 9.60 -1.05
N TRP A 109 14.52 10.15 0.10
CA TRP A 109 14.43 9.40 1.35
C TRP A 109 13.08 9.57 2.03
N TYR A 110 12.76 10.74 2.55
CA TYR A 110 11.56 10.90 3.39
C TYR A 110 10.26 10.54 2.64
N CYS A 111 9.95 11.17 1.50
CA CYS A 111 8.70 10.90 0.79
C CYS A 111 8.63 9.45 0.26
N PRO A 112 9.65 8.94 -0.46
CA PRO A 112 9.61 7.57 -0.97
C PRO A 112 9.51 6.51 0.13
N VAL A 113 10.28 6.64 1.20
CA VAL A 113 10.26 5.68 2.31
C VAL A 113 8.95 5.78 3.09
N SER A 114 8.40 6.98 3.30
CA SER A 114 7.07 7.14 3.92
C SER A 114 6.01 6.37 3.14
N VAL A 115 5.88 6.68 1.84
CA VAL A 115 4.85 6.09 0.99
C VAL A 115 5.06 4.58 0.91
N GLY A 116 6.28 4.13 0.60
CA GLY A 116 6.59 2.72 0.47
C GLY A 116 6.37 1.93 1.76
N LEU A 117 6.67 2.49 2.93
CA LEU A 117 6.45 1.82 4.22
C LEU A 117 4.96 1.59 4.49
N PHE A 118 4.12 2.60 4.28
CA PHE A 118 2.68 2.47 4.49
C PHE A 118 2.02 1.60 3.42
N GLU A 119 2.45 1.69 2.15
CA GLU A 119 1.94 0.83 1.08
C GLU A 119 2.34 -0.64 1.27
N TRP A 120 3.59 -0.90 1.67
CA TRP A 120 4.05 -2.25 1.99
C TRP A 120 3.29 -2.85 3.17
N HIS A 121 3.09 -2.07 4.24
CA HIS A 121 2.31 -2.48 5.39
C HIS A 121 0.85 -2.79 5.00
N ALA A 122 0.21 -1.90 4.25
CA ALA A 122 -1.15 -2.11 3.76
C ALA A 122 -1.24 -3.36 2.87
N TYR A 123 -0.28 -3.58 1.98
CA TYR A 123 -0.20 -4.80 1.16
C TYR A 123 -0.18 -6.06 2.03
N LEU A 124 0.67 -6.12 3.06
CA LEU A 124 0.76 -7.30 3.93
C LEU A 124 -0.55 -7.55 4.68
N VAL A 125 -1.19 -6.50 5.20
CA VAL A 125 -2.49 -6.60 5.86
C VAL A 125 -3.56 -7.10 4.88
N LYS A 126 -3.56 -6.62 3.64
CA LYS A 126 -4.48 -7.12 2.59
C LYS A 126 -4.24 -8.59 2.26
N VAL A 127 -2.99 -9.05 2.22
CA VAL A 127 -2.68 -10.48 2.00
C VAL A 127 -3.19 -11.33 3.18
N ILE A 128 -2.97 -10.87 4.42
CA ILE A 128 -3.51 -11.56 5.62
C ILE A 128 -5.03 -11.59 5.59
N GLU A 129 -5.67 -10.47 5.23
CA GLU A 129 -7.12 -10.40 5.10
C GLU A 129 -7.63 -11.37 4.02
N ASN A 130 -7.02 -11.38 2.84
CA ASN A 130 -7.35 -12.33 1.78
C ASN A 130 -7.15 -13.79 2.21
N TRP A 131 -6.11 -14.08 3.02
CA TRP A 131 -5.85 -15.43 3.49
C TRP A 131 -6.85 -15.89 4.57
N TRP A 132 -7.12 -15.08 5.60
CA TRP A 132 -7.96 -15.49 6.73
C TRP A 132 -9.46 -15.20 6.51
N CYS A 133 -9.79 -14.08 5.85
CA CYS A 133 -11.11 -13.49 5.82
C CYS A 133 -11.57 -13.25 4.37
N PRO A 134 -12.19 -14.24 3.72
CA PRO A 134 -12.72 -14.10 2.36
C PRO A 134 -14.04 -13.30 2.37
N PHE A 135 -14.16 -12.25 3.17
CA PHE A 135 -15.42 -11.54 3.39
C PHE A 135 -15.21 -10.04 3.19
N ASN A 136 -15.57 -9.52 2.01
CA ASN A 136 -15.81 -8.10 1.79
C ASN A 136 -16.48 -7.87 0.42
N HIS A 137 -17.81 -7.89 0.34
CA HIS A 137 -18.54 -7.94 -0.94
C HIS A 137 -18.57 -6.64 -1.75
N GLY A 138 -18.05 -5.52 -1.23
CA GLY A 138 -18.22 -4.19 -1.86
C GLY A 138 -17.05 -3.68 -2.73
N ASN A 139 -15.79 -3.95 -2.35
CA ASN A 139 -14.61 -3.28 -2.92
C ASN A 139 -13.44 -4.25 -3.23
N LYS A 140 -13.74 -5.48 -3.68
CA LYS A 140 -12.72 -6.52 -3.89
C LYS A 140 -11.69 -6.17 -4.98
N GLU A 141 -12.04 -5.32 -5.94
CA GLU A 141 -11.13 -4.87 -7.01
C GLU A 141 -9.89 -4.14 -6.46
N ASP A 142 -10.02 -3.47 -5.31
CA ASP A 142 -8.92 -2.73 -4.66
C ASP A 142 -7.85 -3.65 -4.04
N TYR A 143 -8.08 -4.96 -4.03
CA TYR A 143 -7.19 -5.99 -3.47
C TYR A 143 -6.40 -6.75 -4.56
N ASP A 144 -6.46 -6.31 -5.82
CA ASP A 144 -5.78 -6.94 -6.95
C ASP A 144 -4.25 -7.09 -6.73
N ASN A 145 -3.65 -6.16 -6.00
CA ASN A 145 -2.22 -6.19 -5.69
C ASN A 145 -1.83 -7.22 -4.61
N ALA A 146 -2.79 -7.89 -3.99
CA ALA A 146 -2.65 -8.80 -2.85
C ALA A 146 -3.33 -10.17 -3.08
N LYS A 147 -3.53 -10.56 -4.35
CA LYS A 147 -4.08 -11.88 -4.70
C LYS A 147 -3.26 -13.02 -4.11
N ILE A 148 -3.96 -14.09 -3.74
CA ILE A 148 -3.37 -15.33 -3.23
C ILE A 148 -3.88 -16.53 -4.05
N ASP A 149 -3.20 -17.66 -3.91
CA ASP A 149 -3.57 -18.91 -4.54
C ASP A 149 -4.75 -19.58 -3.84
N GLU A 150 -4.74 -19.71 -2.52
CA GLU A 150 -5.86 -20.21 -1.73
C GLU A 150 -5.97 -19.49 -0.37
N SER A 151 -7.17 -19.03 -0.01
CA SER A 151 -7.45 -18.61 1.38
C SER A 151 -7.48 -19.82 2.32
N PHE A 152 -7.38 -19.58 3.63
CA PHE A 152 -7.53 -20.57 4.70
C PHE A 152 -8.71 -21.55 4.51
N TRP A 153 -9.87 -21.04 4.09
CA TRP A 153 -11.08 -21.84 3.89
C TRP A 153 -11.09 -22.69 2.62
N HIS A 154 -10.20 -22.38 1.67
CA HIS A 154 -10.07 -23.09 0.40
C HIS A 154 -9.11 -24.28 0.50
N ILE A 155 -8.24 -24.29 1.51
CA ILE A 155 -7.24 -25.35 1.76
C ILE A 155 -7.92 -26.71 2.05
N TYR A 156 -9.05 -26.70 2.76
CA TYR A 156 -9.75 -27.90 3.18
C TYR A 156 -11.07 -28.07 2.41
N PRO A 157 -11.27 -29.16 1.64
CA PRO A 157 -12.48 -29.37 0.85
C PRO A 157 -13.78 -29.31 1.67
N GLU A 158 -13.77 -29.81 2.90
CA GLU A 158 -14.91 -29.82 3.82
C GLU A 158 -15.31 -28.42 4.31
N ASP A 159 -14.39 -27.46 4.32
CA ASP A 159 -14.67 -26.06 4.68
C ASP A 159 -15.05 -25.25 3.45
N LYS A 160 -14.43 -25.53 2.31
CA LYS A 160 -14.72 -24.87 1.02
C LYS A 160 -16.18 -25.00 0.60
N VAL A 161 -16.83 -26.13 0.89
CA VAL A 161 -18.27 -26.33 0.59
C VAL A 161 -19.19 -25.47 1.45
N LYS A 162 -18.70 -24.93 2.58
CA LYS A 162 -19.47 -24.05 3.48
C LYS A 162 -19.50 -22.60 2.99
N LEU A 163 -18.62 -22.23 2.05
CA LEU A 163 -18.53 -20.86 1.51
C LEU A 163 -19.71 -20.53 0.59
N HIS A 164 -20.12 -19.27 0.61
CA HIS A 164 -21.02 -18.72 -0.40
C HIS A 164 -20.35 -18.81 -1.79
N GLU A 165 -21.15 -18.96 -2.85
CA GLU A 165 -20.67 -19.13 -4.22
C GLU A 165 -19.73 -17.99 -4.66
N ASP A 166 -20.13 -16.74 -4.41
CA ASP A 166 -19.34 -15.54 -4.72
C ASP A 166 -17.95 -15.48 -4.04
N ASP A 167 -17.80 -16.15 -2.90
CA ASP A 167 -16.54 -16.19 -2.16
C ASP A 167 -15.70 -17.40 -2.55
N ARG A 168 -16.35 -18.54 -2.80
CA ARG A 168 -15.73 -19.79 -3.28
C ARG A 168 -15.10 -19.65 -4.66
N GLU A 169 -15.69 -18.81 -5.51
CA GLU A 169 -15.30 -18.65 -6.92
C GLU A 169 -14.49 -17.38 -7.16
N ASN A 170 -14.09 -16.68 -6.10
CA ASN A 170 -13.41 -15.42 -6.23
C ASN A 170 -11.93 -15.59 -6.64
N PRO A 171 -11.48 -15.01 -7.77
CA PRO A 171 -10.11 -15.15 -8.24
C PRO A 171 -9.07 -14.36 -7.40
N ILE A 172 -9.51 -13.52 -6.47
CA ILE A 172 -8.59 -12.83 -5.53
C ILE A 172 -8.04 -13.81 -4.49
N TRP A 173 -8.84 -14.81 -4.11
CA TRP A 173 -8.57 -15.74 -3.01
C TRP A 173 -8.32 -17.16 -3.46
N ASN A 174 -8.62 -17.44 -4.73
CA ASN A 174 -8.56 -18.76 -5.30
C ASN A 174 -8.06 -18.66 -6.74
N ASN A 175 -6.78 -18.88 -6.93
CA ASN A 175 -6.22 -19.16 -8.23
C ASN A 175 -6.34 -20.67 -8.39
N LYS A 176 -7.28 -21.17 -9.21
CA LYS A 176 -7.30 -22.59 -9.60
C LYS A 176 -5.98 -22.92 -10.33
N CYS A 177 -4.93 -23.14 -9.56
CA CYS A 177 -3.58 -23.39 -10.03
C CYS A 177 -3.53 -24.87 -10.37
N THR A 178 -3.46 -25.19 -11.66
CA THR A 178 -3.39 -26.56 -12.19
C THR A 178 -2.06 -27.29 -11.87
N GLY A 179 -1.36 -26.92 -10.80
CA GLY A 179 -0.04 -27.45 -10.45
C GLY A 179 0.36 -27.34 -8.98
N CYS A 180 -0.50 -26.82 -8.10
CA CYS A 180 -0.27 -26.94 -6.66
C CYS A 180 -0.79 -28.31 -6.20
N HIS A 181 0.02 -29.08 -5.47
CA HIS A 181 -0.45 -30.29 -4.82
C HIS A 181 -1.48 -29.88 -3.76
N SER A 182 -2.76 -30.07 -4.06
CA SER A 182 -3.79 -30.00 -3.04
C SER A 182 -3.46 -31.02 -1.94
N ALA A 183 -3.72 -30.66 -0.69
CA ALA A 183 -3.48 -31.47 0.50
C ALA A 183 -4.22 -32.84 0.49
N ASP A 184 -5.02 -33.09 -0.54
CA ASP A 184 -5.73 -34.34 -0.82
C ASP A 184 -4.82 -35.52 -1.20
N GLY A 185 -3.50 -35.31 -1.34
CA GLY A 185 -2.55 -36.32 -1.81
C GLY A 185 -1.96 -37.27 -0.75
N GLU A 186 -2.22 -37.10 0.56
CA GLU A 186 -1.48 -37.81 1.61
C GLU A 186 -2.30 -38.78 2.50
N ALA A 187 -3.54 -39.13 2.10
CA ALA A 187 -4.41 -40.01 2.90
C ALA A 187 -4.66 -41.42 2.31
N GLU A 188 -3.90 -41.87 1.30
CA GLU A 188 -3.96 -43.25 0.80
C GLU A 188 -2.55 -43.89 0.78
N ASN A 189 -2.02 -44.24 1.94
CA ASN A 189 -1.09 -45.37 2.14
C ASN A 189 -0.69 -45.49 3.62
N LYS A 190 -1.60 -45.96 4.46
CA LYS A 190 -1.29 -46.71 5.69
C LYS A 190 -2.34 -47.77 5.94
#